data_AF-A0A8T3V2K8-F1
#
_entry.id   AF-A0A8T3V2K8-F1
#
_cell.length_a   1.000
_cell.length_b   1.000
_cell.length_c   1.000
_cell.angle_alpha   90.00
_cell.angle_beta   90.00
_cell.angle_gamma   90.00
#
_symmetry.space_group_name_H-M   'P 1'
#
loop_
_entity.id
_entity.type
_entity.pdbx_description
1 polymer ?
#
loop_
_entity_poly.entity_id
_entity_poly.type
_entity_poly.pdbx_seq_one_letter_code
_entity_poly.pdbx_strand_id
1 'polypeptide(L)'
;MISIIILIQNSENYLYETISDILQNNLDAEIICVMNGYDEEYISKLNNFEGKIKIIVNNVKNEKYVSKNIALDNANGDYILFLESDQKINCFYLENLLKTFKFNDLDFLISDAKFNNSMLNYNECLLSREINYESLFELLKYDYFLICKTSLLKENNIKFFNNNYFKNNELFFLNCLFYSKKLFVSEGLLISNDVYHNQEGYSLNFDMFYHVAEKVISDYDFYFKFKGILWNLIFKNLFYFINDIMKYAPAKRKYFADLKSLFEYFCYEKRFYEDILNTLDAQTFEFYNQNVPDVCYTPKKNEILHNLINENFEKLNVAIKSPHNDLTWGDYFFANSLKKSFEKKGFNVEVQGANKWYSNDFQEDIVIVLRGLTYYVPKKDNINIMWNISHPDAIKLKEYELYDIVFIASNKYASIVDNNVRTVVKPLLQCTDPDVFYHKFNQDCADEILFVGKTRHVFREIIKDITSTSWDVSVYGEGWAEFIDKHYIKGEFIDNDVLNQFYSSCKILLNDHWEEMRELDFPSNRLFDALACAAFIISDDINSAHTLFDDNVVTYESVEDLNEKIEFYLNNDFERDKKRKEGQKIVLSKHTFDLRVEEIIETLKCLSLD
;
A
#
# COMPACT_ATOMS: atom_id res chain seq x y z
N MET A 1 45.94 7.62 18.36
CA MET A 1 45.87 9.09 18.43
C MET A 1 44.44 9.58 18.21
N ILE A 2 43.99 10.63 18.91
CA ILE A 2 42.69 11.31 18.67
C ILE A 2 42.92 12.71 18.08
N SER A 3 42.09 13.14 17.13
CA SER A 3 42.01 14.52 16.68
C SER A 3 40.92 15.27 17.43
N ILE A 4 41.32 16.26 18.21
CA ILE A 4 40.40 17.16 18.92
C ILE A 4 40.26 18.43 18.09
N ILE A 5 39.12 18.57 17.43
CA ILE A 5 38.79 19.70 16.59
C ILE A 5 38.01 20.72 17.43
N ILE A 6 38.61 21.88 17.68
CA ILE A 6 38.00 22.96 18.47
C ILE A 6 37.55 24.06 17.52
N LEU A 7 36.24 24.31 17.46
CA LEU A 7 35.67 25.44 16.73
C LEU A 7 35.69 26.70 17.58
N ILE A 8 36.18 27.79 17.01
CA ILE A 8 36.26 29.08 17.69
C ILE A 8 35.18 30.01 17.10
N GLN A 9 34.17 30.34 17.92
CA GLN A 9 33.03 31.18 17.56
C GLN A 9 32.65 32.12 18.72
N ASN A 10 32.87 33.43 18.59
CA ASN A 10 32.31 34.56 19.39
C ASN A 10 32.27 34.50 20.95
N SER A 11 32.61 33.40 21.62
CA SER A 11 32.72 33.24 23.09
C SER A 11 33.85 32.26 23.46
N GLU A 12 34.60 32.59 24.51
CA GLU A 12 35.91 31.97 24.80
C GLU A 12 36.10 31.49 26.24
N ASN A 13 35.03 31.40 27.03
CA ASN A 13 35.15 31.32 28.48
C ASN A 13 35.99 30.12 28.99
N TYR A 14 36.37 29.14 28.13
CA TYR A 14 37.17 27.97 28.51
C TYR A 14 38.22 27.49 27.48
N LEU A 15 38.48 28.22 26.38
CA LEU A 15 39.37 27.74 25.31
C LEU A 15 40.80 27.42 25.80
N TYR A 16 41.43 28.35 26.53
CA TYR A 16 42.81 28.22 27.02
C TYR A 16 42.94 27.13 28.07
N GLU A 17 41.98 27.05 28.98
CA GLU A 17 41.94 26.00 30.00
C GLU A 17 41.81 24.63 29.33
N THR A 18 40.92 24.50 28.35
CA THR A 18 40.69 23.24 27.64
C THR A 18 41.93 22.77 26.89
N ILE A 19 42.60 23.66 26.15
CA ILE A 19 43.86 23.34 25.46
C ILE A 19 44.95 22.98 26.47
N SER A 20 45.07 23.76 27.56
CA SER A 20 46.08 23.52 28.60
C SER A 20 45.86 22.18 29.31
N ASP A 21 44.62 21.85 29.65
CA ASP A 21 44.24 20.60 30.29
C ASP A 21 44.57 19.41 29.39
N ILE A 22 44.25 19.47 28.09
CA ILE A 22 44.59 18.41 27.13
C ILE A 22 46.12 18.21 27.05
N LEU A 23 46.88 19.30 26.96
CA LEU A 23 48.34 19.25 26.85
C LEU A 23 49.02 18.77 28.14
N GLN A 24 48.46 19.07 29.32
CA GLN A 24 49.01 18.65 30.61
C GLN A 24 48.76 17.16 30.92
N ASN A 25 47.67 16.58 30.40
CA ASN A 25 47.28 15.21 30.68
C ASN A 25 47.98 14.16 29.78
N ASN A 26 48.97 14.54 28.96
CA ASN A 26 49.74 13.66 28.06
C ASN A 26 48.85 12.74 27.19
N LEU A 27 47.68 13.22 26.78
CA LEU A 27 46.80 12.48 25.89
C LEU A 27 47.46 12.35 24.51
N ASP A 28 47.41 11.16 23.91
CA ASP A 28 47.85 10.93 22.52
C ASP A 28 46.86 11.59 21.54
N ALA A 29 46.97 12.92 21.42
CA ALA A 29 46.04 13.77 20.72
C ALA A 29 46.73 14.79 19.81
N GLU A 30 46.15 15.01 18.63
CA GLU A 30 46.38 16.22 17.85
C GLU A 30 45.25 17.22 18.11
N ILE A 31 45.58 18.50 18.26
CA ILE A 31 44.60 19.56 18.50
C ILE A 31 44.53 20.44 17.25
N ILE A 32 43.34 20.57 16.68
CA ILE A 32 43.07 21.40 15.50
C ILE A 32 42.08 22.50 15.88
N CYS A 33 42.57 23.72 16.02
CA CYS A 33 41.74 24.89 16.26
C CYS A 33 41.32 25.49 14.91
N VAL A 34 40.01 25.57 14.66
CA VAL A 34 39.48 26.17 13.42
C VAL A 34 38.67 27.42 13.73
N MET A 35 39.17 28.53 13.21
CA MET A 35 38.57 29.86 13.38
C MET A 35 37.54 30.11 12.27
N ASN A 36 36.31 30.46 12.67
CA ASN A 36 35.23 30.83 11.75
C ASN A 36 35.26 32.32 11.41
N GLY A 37 36.33 32.74 10.74
CA GLY A 37 36.69 34.13 10.49
C GLY A 37 38.07 34.46 11.07
N TYR A 38 38.71 35.49 10.51
CA TYR A 38 40.00 35.96 10.99
C TYR A 38 39.84 36.94 12.16
N ASP A 39 40.66 36.75 13.19
CA ASP A 39 40.77 37.62 14.37
C ASP A 39 42.22 37.65 14.86
N GLU A 40 42.85 38.84 14.84
CA GLU A 40 44.25 39.03 15.22
C GLU A 40 44.51 38.76 16.71
N GLU A 41 43.53 39.03 17.56
CA GLU A 41 43.67 38.85 19.00
C GLU A 41 43.72 37.35 19.33
N TYR A 42 42.87 36.55 18.69
CA TYR A 42 42.85 35.09 18.89
C TYR A 42 44.07 34.39 18.36
N ILE A 43 44.55 34.76 17.18
CA ILE A 43 45.78 34.20 16.63
C ILE A 43 46.95 34.49 17.58
N SER A 44 47.06 35.72 18.08
CA SER A 44 48.10 36.11 19.03
C SER A 44 48.05 35.28 20.31
N LYS A 45 46.85 35.02 20.85
CA LYS A 45 46.70 34.21 22.05
C LYS A 45 46.96 32.71 21.79
N LEU A 46 46.56 32.17 20.64
CA LEU A 46 46.80 30.77 20.25
C LEU A 46 48.28 30.50 19.93
N ASN A 47 49.04 31.52 19.51
CA ASN A 47 50.49 31.41 19.31
C ASN A 47 51.24 31.02 20.59
N ASN A 48 50.65 31.21 21.78
CA ASN A 48 51.23 30.68 23.02
C ASN A 48 51.32 29.14 23.05
N PHE A 49 50.59 28.46 22.16
CA PHE A 49 50.62 27.01 21.97
C PHE A 49 51.29 26.60 20.65
N GLU A 50 52.08 27.48 20.03
CA GLU A 50 52.77 27.21 18.76
C GLU A 50 53.57 25.90 18.82
N GLY A 51 53.48 25.12 17.73
CA GLY A 51 54.10 23.79 17.65
C GLY A 51 53.37 22.68 18.41
N LYS A 52 52.36 23.00 19.22
CA LYS A 52 51.53 22.02 19.96
C LYS A 52 50.10 21.89 19.41
N ILE A 53 49.63 22.89 18.67
CA ILE A 53 48.31 22.91 18.04
C ILE A 53 48.42 23.26 16.55
N LYS A 54 47.43 22.83 15.74
CA LYS A 54 47.25 23.26 14.36
C LYS A 54 46.16 24.32 14.30
N ILE A 55 46.46 25.49 13.75
CA ILE A 55 45.51 26.60 13.60
C ILE A 55 45.09 26.67 12.13
N ILE A 56 43.78 26.67 11.87
CA ILE A 56 43.21 26.82 10.54
C ILE A 56 42.23 27.99 10.57
N VAL A 57 42.31 28.90 9.60
CA VAL A 57 41.39 30.02 9.47
C VAL A 57 40.48 29.79 8.26
N ASN A 58 39.16 29.74 8.50
CA ASN A 58 38.17 29.80 7.45
C ASN A 58 37.81 31.27 7.17
N ASN A 59 38.17 31.76 5.98
CA ASN A 59 37.93 33.15 5.58
C ASN A 59 36.48 33.43 5.15
N VAL A 60 35.64 32.40 5.04
CA VAL A 60 34.21 32.56 4.73
C VAL A 60 33.45 32.76 6.04
N LYS A 61 33.01 34.01 6.29
CA LYS A 61 32.34 34.38 7.54
C LYS A 61 31.08 33.55 7.79
N ASN A 62 30.87 33.17 9.06
CA ASN A 62 29.66 32.50 9.56
C ASN A 62 29.40 31.07 9.02
N GLU A 63 30.39 30.38 8.46
CA GLU A 63 30.25 29.03 7.89
C GLU A 63 30.86 27.95 8.80
N LYS A 64 30.30 27.77 10.01
CA LYS A 64 30.87 26.84 11.03
C LYS A 64 30.99 25.38 10.56
N TYR A 65 30.10 24.91 9.69
CA TYR A 65 30.12 23.54 9.19
C TYR A 65 31.17 23.31 8.11
N VAL A 66 31.44 24.31 7.26
CA VAL A 66 32.65 24.32 6.41
C VAL A 66 33.89 24.27 7.28
N SER A 67 33.94 25.04 8.37
CA SER A 67 35.07 24.99 9.30
C SER A 67 35.27 23.57 9.88
N LYS A 68 34.20 22.88 10.30
CA LYS A 68 34.28 21.46 10.73
C LYS A 68 34.81 20.54 9.63
N ASN A 69 34.36 20.72 8.40
CA ASN A 69 34.81 19.89 7.26
C ASN A 69 36.27 20.13 6.91
N ILE A 70 36.72 21.38 6.87
CA ILE A 70 38.13 21.72 6.63
C ILE A 70 39.00 21.10 7.72
N ALA A 71 38.55 21.17 8.99
CA ALA A 71 39.24 20.53 10.11
C ALA A 71 39.33 19.00 9.92
N LEU A 72 38.21 18.38 9.55
CA LEU A 72 38.10 16.93 9.35
C LEU A 72 39.02 16.43 8.22
N ASP A 73 39.07 17.17 7.10
CA ASP A 73 39.96 16.86 5.99
C ASP A 73 41.45 16.96 6.38
N ASN A 74 41.75 17.75 7.42
CA ASN A 74 43.10 18.00 7.94
C ASN A 74 43.49 17.13 9.14
N ALA A 75 42.59 16.28 9.62
CA ALA A 75 42.77 15.43 10.79
C ALA A 75 43.45 14.10 10.43
N ASN A 76 44.40 13.68 11.27
CA ASN A 76 45.21 12.46 11.12
C ASN A 76 45.08 11.48 12.30
N GLY A 77 44.35 11.84 13.35
CA GLY A 77 44.05 10.93 14.44
C GLY A 77 43.23 9.73 13.95
N ASP A 78 43.34 8.61 14.67
CA ASP A 78 42.52 7.41 14.43
C ASP A 78 41.04 7.66 14.77
N TYR A 79 40.80 8.65 15.64
CA TYR A 79 39.48 9.07 16.12
C TYR A 79 39.33 10.59 16.03
N ILE A 80 38.10 11.08 15.87
CA ILE A 80 37.76 12.50 15.81
C ILE A 80 36.82 12.86 16.96
N LEU A 81 37.07 13.99 17.62
CA LEU A 81 36.17 14.66 18.56
C LEU A 81 36.01 16.13 18.15
N PHE A 82 34.77 16.61 18.09
CA PHE A 82 34.47 18.05 17.90
C PHE A 82 34.13 18.70 19.24
N LEU A 83 34.70 19.87 19.50
CA LEU A 83 34.44 20.73 20.65
C LEU A 83 34.15 22.16 20.18
N GLU A 84 33.27 22.86 20.87
CA GLU A 84 33.07 24.31 20.73
C GLU A 84 33.97 25.06 21.75
N SER A 85 34.29 26.33 21.49
CA SER A 85 35.28 27.10 22.28
C SER A 85 34.87 27.42 23.72
N ASP A 86 33.61 27.21 24.07
CA ASP A 86 33.04 27.34 25.41
C ASP A 86 32.87 26.00 26.15
N GLN A 87 33.31 24.89 25.56
CA GLN A 87 33.25 23.56 26.15
C GLN A 87 34.58 23.15 26.78
N LYS A 88 34.53 22.63 28.01
CA LYS A 88 35.68 21.99 28.68
C LYS A 88 35.77 20.52 28.27
N ILE A 89 36.80 19.76 28.68
CA ILE A 89 36.79 18.28 28.61
C ILE A 89 37.50 17.66 29.81
N ASN A 90 36.98 16.55 30.34
CA ASN A 90 37.69 15.76 31.34
C ASN A 90 38.64 14.78 30.65
N CYS A 91 39.95 15.07 30.69
CA CYS A 91 40.97 14.29 29.99
C CYS A 91 41.13 12.86 30.54
N PHE A 92 40.95 12.64 31.85
CA PHE A 92 41.01 11.30 32.44
C PHE A 92 39.87 10.41 31.92
N TYR A 93 38.67 10.98 31.83
CA TYR A 93 37.51 10.26 31.31
C TYR A 93 37.61 10.03 29.80
N LEU A 94 38.12 11.02 29.03
CA LEU A 94 38.41 10.85 27.61
C LEU A 94 39.43 9.72 27.35
N GLU A 95 40.48 9.61 28.17
CA GLU A 95 41.45 8.51 28.06
C GLU A 95 40.79 7.14 28.28
N ASN A 96 39.91 7.03 29.29
CA ASN A 96 39.16 5.80 29.55
C ASN A 96 38.21 5.44 28.40
N LEU A 97 37.52 6.43 27.82
CA LEU A 97 36.68 6.18 26.65
C LEU A 97 37.50 5.75 25.45
N LEU A 98 38.66 6.35 25.21
CA LEU A 98 39.54 5.93 24.12
C LEU A 98 40.05 4.50 24.33
N LYS A 99 40.33 4.09 25.57
CA LYS A 99 40.63 2.68 25.90
C LYS A 99 39.45 1.77 25.61
N THR A 100 38.24 2.16 26.00
CA THR A 100 37.01 1.42 25.68
C THR A 100 36.78 1.33 24.18
N PHE A 101 37.00 2.43 23.44
CA PHE A 101 36.85 2.52 22.00
C PHE A 101 37.82 1.59 21.28
N LYS A 102 39.08 1.55 21.73
CA LYS A 102 40.11 0.64 21.22
C LYS A 102 39.82 -0.82 21.58
N PHE A 103 39.52 -1.10 22.85
CA PHE A 103 39.33 -2.46 23.34
C PHE A 103 38.15 -3.17 22.68
N ASN A 104 37.05 -2.44 22.45
CA ASN A 104 35.87 -2.98 21.80
C ASN A 104 35.89 -2.83 20.27
N ASP A 105 36.92 -2.17 19.72
CA ASP A 105 37.04 -1.82 18.30
C ASP A 105 35.76 -1.15 17.80
N LEU A 106 35.38 -0.05 18.46
CA LEU A 106 34.18 0.70 18.11
C LEU A 106 34.39 1.51 16.82
N ASP A 107 33.29 1.81 16.13
CA ASP A 107 33.27 2.76 15.01
C ASP A 107 32.78 4.13 15.45
N PHE A 108 31.91 4.15 16.46
CA PHE A 108 31.20 5.35 16.89
C PHE A 108 30.89 5.31 18.39
N LEU A 109 31.00 6.44 19.07
CA LEU A 109 30.67 6.59 20.49
C LEU A 109 29.90 7.89 20.71
N ILE A 110 28.83 7.77 21.49
CA ILE A 110 27.99 8.89 21.92
C ILE A 110 28.16 9.01 23.43
N SER A 111 28.37 10.23 23.92
CA SER A 111 28.33 10.48 25.35
C SER A 111 27.50 11.70 25.72
N ASP A 112 26.66 11.51 26.74
CA ASP A 112 25.82 12.57 27.31
C ASP A 112 26.65 13.56 28.16
N ALA A 113 26.21 14.81 28.24
CA ALA A 113 26.81 15.86 29.07
C ALA A 113 26.13 15.88 30.47
N LYS A 114 26.90 15.80 31.56
CA LYS A 114 26.36 15.85 32.94
C LYS A 114 26.66 17.20 33.61
N PHE A 115 25.59 17.91 33.97
CA PHE A 115 25.65 19.23 34.62
C PHE A 115 26.02 19.14 36.11
N ASN A 116 26.63 20.20 36.64
CA ASN A 116 27.23 20.24 37.98
C ASN A 116 26.26 19.93 39.15
N ASN A 117 26.49 18.81 39.86
CA ASN A 117 26.42 18.62 41.34
C ASN A 117 26.26 17.16 41.81
N SER A 118 26.19 16.17 40.93
CA SER A 118 26.22 14.76 41.35
C SER A 118 27.65 14.21 41.31
N MET A 119 28.17 13.69 42.43
CA MET A 119 29.38 12.85 42.42
C MET A 119 29.23 11.78 41.35
N LEU A 120 30.13 11.77 40.36
CA LEU A 120 30.21 10.71 39.37
C LEU A 120 30.50 9.39 40.09
N ASN A 121 29.55 8.45 40.06
CA ASN A 121 29.84 7.05 40.39
C ASN A 121 30.60 6.46 39.20
N TYR A 122 31.94 6.46 39.29
CA TYR A 122 32.88 6.12 38.22
C TYR A 122 32.82 4.66 37.70
N ASN A 123 31.87 3.84 38.15
CA ASN A 123 31.87 2.39 37.95
C ASN A 123 30.77 1.83 37.03
N GLU A 124 29.81 2.64 36.57
CA GLU A 124 28.71 2.14 35.73
C GLU A 124 28.91 2.55 34.27
N CYS A 125 29.89 1.91 33.61
CA CYS A 125 29.89 1.81 32.15
C CYS A 125 29.01 0.62 31.75
N LEU A 126 27.81 0.89 31.24
CA LEU A 126 26.93 -0.14 30.69
C LEU A 126 27.54 -0.72 29.40
N LEU A 127 28.00 -1.96 29.48
CA LEU A 127 28.41 -2.77 28.33
C LEU A 127 27.17 -3.23 27.54
N SER A 128 27.11 -2.80 26.28
CA SER A 128 26.28 -3.28 25.16
C SER A 128 24.89 -3.87 25.47
N ARG A 129 23.86 -3.21 24.95
CA ARG A 129 22.71 -3.91 24.36
C ARG A 129 22.58 -3.46 22.91
N GLU A 130 22.06 -4.33 22.05
CA GLU A 130 21.46 -3.89 20.79
C GLU A 130 20.63 -2.64 21.09
N ILE A 131 21.02 -1.52 20.49
CA ILE A 131 20.42 -0.24 20.85
C ILE A 131 18.99 -0.27 20.31
N ASN A 132 18.03 -0.13 21.22
CA ASN A 132 16.68 0.18 20.82
C ASN A 132 16.72 1.56 20.14
N TYR A 133 16.42 1.59 18.85
CA TYR A 133 16.40 2.80 18.04
C TYR A 133 15.44 3.87 18.60
N GLU A 134 14.40 3.50 19.36
CA GLU A 134 13.56 4.48 20.06
C GLU A 134 14.33 5.27 21.14
N SER A 135 15.30 4.64 21.82
CA SER A 135 16.14 5.29 22.83
C SER A 135 17.16 6.26 22.23
N LEU A 136 17.53 6.08 20.96
CA LEU A 136 18.40 7.00 20.20
C LEU A 136 17.74 8.37 19.95
N PHE A 137 16.41 8.43 19.91
CA PHE A 137 15.68 9.71 19.76
C PHE A 137 15.79 10.59 21.01
N GLU A 138 15.80 10.01 22.21
CA GLU A 138 16.05 10.79 23.42
C GLU A 138 17.45 11.38 23.41
N LEU A 139 18.46 10.66 22.87
CA LEU A 139 19.82 11.18 22.73
C LEU A 139 19.90 12.38 21.78
N LEU A 140 19.11 12.40 20.70
CA LEU A 140 19.06 13.52 19.75
C LEU A 140 18.55 14.84 20.36
N LYS A 141 17.93 14.82 21.55
CA LYS A 141 17.35 16.00 22.22
C LYS A 141 18.34 16.75 23.11
N TYR A 142 19.47 16.14 23.46
CA TYR A 142 20.48 16.71 24.36
C TYR A 142 21.71 17.16 23.57
N ASP A 143 22.57 17.99 24.18
CA ASP A 143 23.88 18.27 23.62
C ASP A 143 24.80 17.06 23.88
N TYR A 144 25.08 16.27 22.85
CA TYR A 144 25.92 15.08 22.93
C TYR A 144 27.29 15.28 22.29
N PHE A 145 28.30 14.63 22.87
CA PHE A 145 29.62 14.54 22.28
C PHE A 145 29.74 13.29 21.43
N LEU A 146 30.36 13.45 20.26
CA LEU A 146 30.57 12.39 19.28
C LEU A 146 32.06 12.11 19.15
N ILE A 147 32.44 10.87 19.42
CA ILE A 147 33.76 10.33 19.04
C ILE A 147 33.55 9.36 17.89
N CYS A 148 34.15 9.66 16.75
CA CYS A 148 34.03 8.84 15.54
C CYS A 148 35.37 8.26 15.15
N LYS A 149 35.40 7.03 14.64
CA LYS A 149 36.59 6.50 13.95
C LYS A 149 36.83 7.31 12.70
N THR A 150 38.05 7.77 12.48
CA THR A 150 38.37 8.61 11.31
C THR A 150 38.14 7.86 10.00
N SER A 151 38.40 6.54 9.98
CA SER A 151 38.13 5.69 8.82
C SER A 151 36.64 5.61 8.49
N LEU A 152 35.75 5.52 9.49
CA LEU A 152 34.29 5.56 9.31
C LEU A 152 33.89 6.82 8.52
N LEU A 153 34.43 7.97 8.91
CA LEU A 153 34.11 9.25 8.26
C LEU A 153 34.69 9.34 6.85
N LYS A 154 35.97 9.03 6.68
CA LYS A 154 36.68 9.20 5.40
C LYS A 154 36.25 8.17 4.34
N GLU A 155 36.12 6.90 4.72
CA GLU A 155 35.76 5.82 3.78
C GLU A 155 34.32 5.97 3.26
N ASN A 156 33.41 6.48 4.08
CA ASN A 156 32.00 6.68 3.72
C ASN A 156 31.69 8.14 3.30
N ASN A 157 32.71 8.99 3.14
CA ASN A 157 32.59 10.40 2.76
C ASN A 157 31.58 11.18 3.63
N ILE A 158 31.60 10.94 4.93
CA ILE A 158 30.69 11.58 5.89
C ILE A 158 31.24 12.98 6.20
N LYS A 159 30.51 14.01 5.76
CA LYS A 159 30.85 15.43 5.98
C LYS A 159 29.68 16.18 6.59
N PHE A 160 29.97 17.26 7.29
CA PHE A 160 28.95 18.21 7.72
C PHE A 160 28.33 18.88 6.50
N PHE A 161 27.02 19.02 6.50
CA PHE A 161 26.33 19.65 5.38
C PHE A 161 26.42 21.17 5.50
N ASN A 162 26.81 21.84 4.42
CA ASN A 162 26.96 23.30 4.40
C ASN A 162 26.60 23.89 3.03
N ASN A 163 25.49 24.61 2.95
CA ASN A 163 25.07 25.36 1.76
C ASN A 163 24.53 26.74 2.18
N ASN A 164 24.36 27.66 1.23
CA ASN A 164 23.93 29.06 1.42
C ASN A 164 22.62 29.24 2.20
N TYR A 165 21.88 28.15 2.41
CA TYR A 165 20.59 28.15 3.09
C TYR A 165 20.61 27.31 4.39
N PHE A 166 21.55 26.36 4.58
CA PHE A 166 21.42 25.27 5.57
C PHE A 166 22.75 24.83 6.21
N LYS A 167 22.67 24.50 7.50
CA LYS A 167 23.81 24.36 8.42
C LYS A 167 23.41 23.45 9.59
N ASN A 168 23.71 22.14 9.56
CA ASN A 168 23.27 21.25 10.64
C ASN A 168 24.15 20.00 10.99
N ASN A 169 24.04 19.51 12.24
CA ASN A 169 24.84 18.41 12.83
C ASN A 169 24.17 17.02 12.71
N GLU A 170 22.85 16.91 12.61
CA GLU A 170 22.10 15.65 12.75
C GLU A 170 22.27 14.75 11.53
N LEU A 171 22.38 15.29 10.31
CA LEU A 171 22.64 14.46 9.13
C LEU A 171 24.05 13.84 9.17
N PHE A 172 25.03 14.58 9.71
CA PHE A 172 26.35 14.02 9.99
C PHE A 172 26.25 12.87 11.00
N PHE A 173 25.52 13.09 12.10
CA PHE A 173 25.27 12.08 13.12
C PHE A 173 24.56 10.83 12.58
N LEU A 174 23.48 11.00 11.82
CA LEU A 174 22.72 9.89 11.23
C LEU A 174 23.57 9.09 10.25
N ASN A 175 24.43 9.73 9.46
CA ASN A 175 25.38 9.03 8.60
C ASN A 175 26.42 8.25 9.42
N CYS A 176 26.94 8.82 10.51
CA CYS A 176 27.83 8.09 11.42
C CYS A 176 27.15 6.84 11.98
N LEU A 177 25.91 6.95 12.45
CA LEU A 177 25.12 5.81 12.92
C LEU A 177 24.90 4.78 11.80
N PHE A 178 24.59 5.24 10.59
CA PHE A 178 24.28 4.36 9.46
C PHE A 178 25.43 3.44 9.13
N TYR A 179 26.62 4.00 8.96
CA TYR A 179 27.79 3.24 8.55
C TYR A 179 28.50 2.57 9.73
N SER A 180 28.23 2.98 10.97
CA SER A 180 28.77 2.30 12.15
C SER A 180 28.23 0.87 12.28
N LYS A 181 29.14 -0.07 12.56
CA LYS A 181 28.82 -1.46 12.89
C LYS A 181 28.85 -1.69 14.39
N LYS A 182 29.71 -0.97 15.11
CA LYS A 182 29.85 -1.03 16.56
C LYS A 182 29.74 0.37 17.18
N LEU A 183 28.70 0.55 17.99
CA LEU A 183 28.41 1.78 18.72
C LEU A 183 28.48 1.54 20.23
N PHE A 184 28.98 2.54 20.96
CA PHE A 184 28.88 2.61 22.42
C PHE A 184 28.22 3.92 22.85
N VAL A 185 27.30 3.83 23.80
CA VAL A 185 26.69 5.00 24.43
C VAL A 185 27.18 5.05 25.87
N SER A 186 27.76 6.18 26.26
CA SER A 186 28.34 6.36 27.59
C SER A 186 27.65 7.50 28.34
N GLU A 187 27.37 7.31 29.62
CA GLU A 187 26.87 8.40 30.46
C GLU A 187 28.01 9.29 30.96
N GLY A 188 27.92 10.59 30.67
CA GLY A 188 28.60 11.65 31.42
C GLY A 188 30.06 11.92 31.03
N LEU A 189 30.28 12.67 29.94
CA LEU A 189 31.61 13.16 29.57
C LEU A 189 31.97 14.53 30.17
N LEU A 190 30.99 15.40 30.44
CA LEU A 190 31.30 16.82 30.61
C LEU A 190 30.43 17.62 31.56
N ILE A 191 31.10 18.46 32.37
CA ILE A 191 30.57 19.60 33.14
C ILE A 191 30.52 20.83 32.21
N SER A 192 29.34 21.17 31.72
CA SER A 192 29.06 22.49 31.13
C SER A 192 28.45 23.40 32.21
N ASN A 193 28.93 24.63 32.35
CA ASN A 193 28.47 25.55 33.39
C ASN A 193 27.49 26.63 32.91
N ASP A 194 27.40 26.89 31.61
CA ASP A 194 26.47 27.89 31.10
C ASP A 194 26.04 27.49 29.68
N VAL A 195 24.78 27.12 29.53
CA VAL A 195 24.11 27.30 28.25
C VAL A 195 23.19 28.48 28.47
N TYR A 196 23.45 29.57 27.75
CA TYR A 196 22.36 30.44 27.31
C TYR A 196 21.34 29.49 26.67
N HIS A 197 20.33 29.07 27.42
CA HIS A 197 19.07 28.66 26.82
C HIS A 197 18.58 29.90 26.11
N ASN A 198 19.07 30.13 24.88
CA ASN A 198 18.32 30.88 23.93
C ASN A 198 17.01 30.10 23.83
N GLN A 199 16.02 30.58 24.57
CA GLN A 199 14.61 30.37 24.34
C GLN A 199 14.18 30.99 23.00
N GLU A 200 15.08 31.11 22.03
CA GLU A 200 14.74 31.07 20.62
C GLU A 200 14.34 29.62 20.37
N GLY A 201 13.08 29.35 20.76
CA GLY A 201 12.50 28.02 20.78
C GLY A 201 12.80 27.32 19.47
N TYR A 202 13.15 26.03 19.57
CA TYR A 202 13.35 25.07 18.51
C TYR A 202 12.64 25.46 17.21
N SER A 203 13.22 26.39 16.44
CA SER A 203 12.68 26.78 15.15
C SER A 203 13.17 25.68 14.23
N LEU A 204 12.41 24.60 14.27
CA LEU A 204 12.60 23.37 13.52
C LEU A 204 12.95 23.72 12.08
N ASN A 205 14.20 23.43 11.71
CA ASN A 205 14.75 23.80 10.43
C ASN A 205 14.18 22.82 9.38
N PHE A 206 13.20 23.28 8.61
CA PHE A 206 12.44 22.53 7.61
C PHE A 206 13.32 21.68 6.68
N ASP A 207 14.53 22.14 6.43
CA ASP A 207 15.45 21.59 5.45
C ASP A 207 16.24 20.37 5.97
N MET A 208 16.28 20.18 7.29
CA MET A 208 16.70 18.91 7.87
C MET A 208 15.76 17.79 7.41
N PHE A 209 14.44 18.05 7.41
CA PHE A 209 13.45 17.06 6.98
C PHE A 209 13.59 16.75 5.50
N TYR A 210 13.82 17.77 4.67
CA TYR A 210 13.95 17.59 3.23
C TYR A 210 15.17 16.73 2.85
N HIS A 211 16.35 16.96 3.45
CA HIS A 211 17.54 16.15 3.13
C HIS A 211 17.57 14.79 3.81
N VAL A 212 17.02 14.65 5.02
CA VAL A 212 16.79 13.33 5.62
C VAL A 212 15.82 12.54 4.75
N ALA A 213 14.77 13.18 4.22
CA ALA A 213 13.85 12.60 3.26
C ALA A 213 14.56 12.22 1.95
N GLU A 214 15.31 13.12 1.32
CA GLU A 214 16.09 12.80 0.10
C GLU A 214 17.07 11.64 0.31
N LYS A 215 17.71 11.57 1.49
CA LYS A 215 18.61 10.47 1.84
C LYS A 215 17.85 9.15 2.00
N VAL A 216 16.71 9.17 2.69
CA VAL A 216 15.79 8.02 2.81
C VAL A 216 15.28 7.54 1.44
N ILE A 217 14.97 8.49 0.56
CA ILE A 217 14.50 8.24 -0.80
C ILE A 217 15.61 7.61 -1.66
N SER A 218 16.85 8.10 -1.54
CA SER A 218 17.97 7.68 -2.39
C SER A 218 18.74 6.47 -1.86
N ASP A 219 18.53 6.06 -0.61
CA ASP A 219 19.28 5.00 0.06
C ASP A 219 18.33 4.08 0.88
N TYR A 220 17.94 2.97 0.27
CA TYR A 220 16.94 2.04 0.84
C TYR A 220 17.42 1.34 2.11
N ASP A 221 18.71 1.00 2.19
CA ASP A 221 19.27 0.37 3.39
C ASP A 221 19.27 1.37 4.56
N PHE A 222 19.50 2.66 4.28
CA PHE A 222 19.38 3.75 5.25
C PHE A 222 17.96 3.87 5.81
N TYR A 223 16.95 3.84 4.94
CA TYR A 223 15.55 3.82 5.37
C TYR A 223 15.27 2.63 6.29
N PHE A 224 15.57 1.40 5.86
CA PHE A 224 15.20 0.21 6.62
C PHE A 224 15.86 0.19 8.00
N LYS A 225 17.11 0.67 8.10
CA LYS A 225 17.83 0.76 9.37
C LYS A 225 17.23 1.79 10.33
N PHE A 226 16.73 2.92 9.83
CA PHE A 226 16.30 4.04 10.67
C PHE A 226 14.80 4.36 10.66
N LYS A 227 13.96 3.57 9.97
CA LYS A 227 12.55 3.90 9.77
C LYS A 227 11.82 4.33 11.05
N GLY A 228 11.98 3.61 12.16
CA GLY A 228 11.37 3.97 13.46
C GLY A 228 11.81 5.34 14.03
N ILE A 229 13.08 5.73 13.85
CA ILE A 229 13.59 7.03 14.29
C ILE A 229 13.14 8.13 13.33
N LEU A 230 13.21 7.87 12.02
CA LEU A 230 12.77 8.78 10.97
C LEU A 230 11.28 9.12 11.11
N TRP A 231 10.45 8.13 11.49
CA TRP A 231 9.03 8.33 11.80
C TRP A 231 8.82 9.37 12.90
N ASN A 232 9.48 9.19 14.04
CA ASN A 232 9.39 10.11 15.17
C ASN A 232 9.98 11.50 14.85
N LEU A 233 11.09 11.56 14.13
CA LEU A 233 11.72 12.81 13.72
C LEU A 233 10.80 13.59 12.78
N ILE A 234 10.33 12.97 11.70
CA ILE A 234 9.58 13.64 10.64
C ILE A 234 8.19 14.05 11.17
N PHE A 235 7.40 13.15 11.74
CA PHE A 235 5.97 13.42 12.02
C PHE A 235 5.70 14.18 13.31
N LYS A 236 6.38 13.85 14.42
CA LYS A 236 6.14 14.54 15.70
C LYS A 236 6.48 16.03 15.59
N ASN A 237 7.55 16.34 14.86
CA ASN A 237 7.96 17.71 14.60
C ASN A 237 7.11 18.40 13.53
N LEU A 238 6.61 17.66 12.54
CA LEU A 238 5.60 18.14 11.60
C LEU A 238 4.33 18.62 12.32
N PHE A 239 3.88 17.86 13.31
CA PHE A 239 2.69 18.17 14.10
C PHE A 239 2.86 19.45 14.92
N TYR A 240 4.01 19.62 15.59
CA TYR A 240 4.35 20.89 16.25
C TYR A 240 4.46 22.06 15.25
N PHE A 241 5.07 21.82 14.09
CA PHE A 241 5.24 22.81 13.02
C PHE A 241 3.91 23.27 12.40
N ILE A 242 2.99 22.35 12.12
CA ILE A 242 1.64 22.69 11.64
C ILE A 242 0.90 23.54 12.67
N ASN A 243 0.97 23.15 13.94
CA ASN A 243 0.37 23.91 15.04
C ASN A 243 0.96 25.32 15.21
N ASP A 244 2.28 25.49 15.00
CA ASP A 244 2.93 26.80 15.06
C ASP A 244 2.71 27.66 13.79
N ILE A 245 2.68 27.06 12.59
CA ILE A 245 2.32 27.77 11.34
C ILE A 245 0.88 28.26 11.37
N MET A 246 -0.04 27.49 11.96
CA MET A 246 -1.43 27.93 12.10
C MET A 246 -1.55 29.25 12.88
N LYS A 247 -0.60 29.53 13.79
CA LYS A 247 -0.54 30.78 14.56
C LYS A 247 0.05 31.97 13.79
N TYR A 248 0.91 31.77 12.79
CA TYR A 248 1.63 32.87 12.10
C TYR A 248 1.27 32.98 10.61
N ALA A 249 0.58 34.07 10.25
CA ALA A 249 -0.15 34.24 8.99
C ALA A 249 0.65 34.44 7.66
N PRO A 250 1.86 35.04 7.59
CA PRO A 250 2.38 35.46 6.27
C PRO A 250 3.28 34.44 5.53
N ALA A 251 3.89 33.47 6.21
CA ALA A 251 4.78 32.47 5.56
C ALA A 251 4.01 31.29 4.90
N LYS A 252 2.68 31.28 5.01
CA LYS A 252 1.78 30.13 4.79
C LYS A 252 1.82 29.43 3.42
N ARG A 253 2.24 30.08 2.32
CA ARG A 253 2.06 29.49 0.98
C ARG A 253 3.24 28.68 0.46
N LYS A 254 4.47 29.08 0.75
CA LYS A 254 5.66 28.41 0.21
C LYS A 254 5.89 27.07 0.91
N TYR A 255 5.89 27.08 2.24
CA TYR A 255 6.14 25.89 3.06
C TYR A 255 5.05 24.82 2.97
N PHE A 256 3.79 25.21 2.71
CA PHE A 256 2.69 24.25 2.52
C PHE A 256 2.81 23.50 1.18
N ALA A 257 3.31 24.16 0.12
CA ALA A 257 3.55 23.53 -1.18
C ALA A 257 4.72 22.55 -1.13
N ASP A 258 5.79 22.90 -0.42
CA ASP A 258 6.97 22.04 -0.25
C ASP A 258 6.64 20.81 0.62
N LEU A 259 5.81 20.99 1.67
CA LEU A 259 5.26 19.89 2.48
C LEU A 259 4.39 18.95 1.68
N LYS A 260 3.43 19.50 0.94
CA LYS A 260 2.53 18.72 0.10
C LYS A 260 3.32 17.91 -0.92
N SER A 261 4.35 18.51 -1.53
CA SER A 261 5.23 17.82 -2.48
C SER A 261 6.02 16.69 -1.82
N LEU A 262 6.50 16.89 -0.59
CA LEU A 262 7.21 15.85 0.18
C LEU A 262 6.28 14.67 0.51
N PHE A 263 5.05 14.95 0.95
CA PHE A 263 4.03 13.95 1.23
C PHE A 263 3.57 13.21 -0.02
N GLU A 264 3.22 13.93 -1.08
CA GLU A 264 2.84 13.36 -2.38
C GLU A 264 3.94 12.44 -2.91
N TYR A 265 5.21 12.75 -2.67
CA TYR A 265 6.35 11.95 -3.12
C TYR A 265 6.62 10.70 -2.24
N PHE A 266 6.50 10.79 -0.91
CA PHE A 266 6.58 9.62 -0.02
C PHE A 266 5.42 8.64 -0.25
N CYS A 267 4.24 9.14 -0.60
CA CYS A 267 3.07 8.34 -0.95
C CYS A 267 3.15 7.72 -2.36
N TYR A 268 3.90 8.32 -3.28
CA TYR A 268 4.08 7.82 -4.65
C TYR A 268 4.82 6.47 -4.74
N GLU A 269 5.71 6.19 -3.79
CA GLU A 269 6.39 4.90 -3.63
C GLU A 269 5.63 4.04 -2.60
N LYS A 270 4.71 3.17 -3.06
CA LYS A 270 3.83 2.26 -2.26
C LYS A 270 4.55 1.54 -1.10
N ARG A 271 5.88 1.39 -1.18
CA ARG A 271 6.75 0.73 -0.21
C ARG A 271 6.85 1.46 1.14
N PHE A 272 6.65 2.79 1.16
CA PHE A 272 6.71 3.58 2.41
C PHE A 272 5.33 3.72 3.05
N TYR A 273 4.27 3.83 2.23
CA TYR A 273 2.87 4.06 2.63
C TYR A 273 2.38 3.18 3.81
N GLU A 274 2.62 1.87 3.76
CA GLU A 274 2.12 0.94 4.79
C GLU A 274 2.92 1.01 6.10
N ASP A 275 4.22 1.28 6.03
CA ASP A 275 5.05 1.51 7.22
C ASP A 275 4.67 2.84 7.90
N ILE A 276 4.20 3.85 7.14
CA ILE A 276 3.70 5.13 7.66
C ILE A 276 2.47 4.88 8.52
N LEU A 277 1.42 4.32 7.93
CA LEU A 277 0.09 4.24 8.56
C LEU A 277 0.11 3.41 9.85
N ASN A 278 0.92 2.36 9.90
CA ASN A 278 1.01 1.46 11.05
C ASN A 278 1.80 2.02 12.24
N THR A 279 2.47 3.17 12.09
CA THR A 279 3.31 3.77 13.14
C THR A 279 2.77 5.10 13.66
N LEU A 280 1.67 5.60 13.09
CA LEU A 280 1.01 6.84 13.53
C LEU A 280 0.27 6.63 14.85
N ASP A 281 0.37 7.61 15.76
CA ASP A 281 -0.57 7.70 16.87
C ASP A 281 -1.96 8.14 16.40
N ALA A 282 -2.98 7.82 17.20
CA ALA A 282 -4.38 8.03 16.83
C ALA A 282 -4.72 9.49 16.49
N GLN A 283 -4.11 10.46 17.17
CA GLN A 283 -4.34 11.88 16.91
C GLN A 283 -3.73 12.33 15.58
N THR A 284 -2.55 11.79 15.25
CA THR A 284 -1.84 12.12 14.01
C THR A 284 -2.51 11.47 12.79
N PHE A 285 -2.99 10.24 12.94
CA PHE A 285 -3.77 9.53 11.91
C PHE A 285 -5.07 10.28 11.56
N GLU A 286 -5.79 10.75 12.57
CA GLU A 286 -7.04 11.50 12.38
C GLU A 286 -6.81 12.85 11.68
N PHE A 287 -5.71 13.55 12.02
CA PHE A 287 -5.33 14.79 11.33
C PHE A 287 -4.92 14.54 9.87
N TYR A 288 -4.17 13.48 9.58
CA TYR A 288 -3.77 13.09 8.22
C TYR A 288 -4.99 12.82 7.34
N ASN A 289 -5.92 11.98 7.79
CA ASN A 289 -7.15 11.64 7.05
C ASN A 289 -8.05 12.84 6.78
N GLN A 290 -8.00 13.88 7.62
CA GLN A 290 -8.82 15.08 7.43
C GLN A 290 -8.21 16.10 6.46
N ASN A 291 -6.91 16.04 6.16
CA ASN A 291 -6.19 17.14 5.51
C ASN A 291 -5.30 16.75 4.33
N VAL A 292 -5.03 15.46 4.11
CA VAL A 292 -4.27 14.97 2.95
C VAL A 292 -5.20 14.06 2.14
N PRO A 293 -5.69 14.50 0.96
CA PRO A 293 -6.52 13.64 0.12
C PRO A 293 -5.73 12.40 -0.30
N ASP A 294 -6.40 11.27 -0.49
CA ASP A 294 -5.80 9.99 -0.88
C ASP A 294 -5.08 10.12 -2.25
N VAL A 295 -3.77 10.35 -2.23
CA VAL A 295 -2.98 10.47 -3.47
C VAL A 295 -2.40 9.11 -3.85
N CYS A 296 -3.08 8.42 -4.77
CA CYS A 296 -2.45 7.42 -5.66
C CYS A 296 -3.19 7.26 -7.00
N TYR A 297 -3.36 8.35 -7.77
CA TYR A 297 -3.85 8.28 -9.16
C TYR A 297 -2.83 8.90 -10.14
N THR A 298 -2.50 8.16 -11.20
CA THR A 298 -1.64 8.68 -12.29
C THR A 298 -2.37 9.80 -13.06
N PRO A 299 -1.65 10.70 -13.76
CA PRO A 299 -2.29 11.76 -14.56
C PRO A 299 -3.33 11.22 -15.56
N LYS A 300 -3.07 10.04 -16.16
CA LYS A 300 -4.02 9.37 -17.07
C LYS A 300 -5.29 8.93 -16.33
N LYS A 301 -5.18 8.33 -15.14
CA LYS A 301 -6.36 7.95 -14.34
C LYS A 301 -7.22 9.15 -13.98
N ASN A 302 -6.60 10.28 -13.61
CA ASN A 302 -7.33 11.52 -13.33
C ASN A 302 -8.09 12.05 -14.56
N GLU A 303 -7.49 11.96 -15.74
CA GLU A 303 -8.17 12.32 -17.00
C GLU A 303 -9.38 11.41 -17.28
N ILE A 304 -9.23 10.10 -17.05
CA ILE A 304 -10.31 9.12 -17.21
C ILE A 304 -11.49 9.46 -16.27
N LEU A 305 -11.19 9.68 -14.98
CA LEU A 305 -12.18 10.07 -13.98
C LEU A 305 -12.86 11.39 -14.32
N HIS A 306 -12.10 12.40 -14.77
CA HIS A 306 -12.66 13.68 -15.22
C HIS A 306 -13.61 13.51 -16.41
N ASN A 307 -13.29 12.66 -17.38
CA ASN A 307 -14.18 12.37 -18.51
C ASN A 307 -15.46 11.64 -18.05
N LEU A 308 -15.38 10.74 -17.07
CA LEU A 308 -16.54 10.07 -16.46
C LEU A 308 -17.48 11.06 -15.76
N ILE A 309 -16.95 11.97 -14.92
CA ILE A 309 -17.76 12.97 -14.20
C ILE A 309 -18.51 13.88 -15.18
N ASN A 310 -17.83 14.32 -16.23
CA ASN A 310 -18.39 15.21 -17.25
C ASN A 310 -19.20 14.47 -18.33
N GLU A 311 -19.46 13.16 -18.14
CA GLU A 311 -20.25 12.31 -19.04
C GLU A 311 -19.75 12.27 -20.49
N ASN A 312 -18.45 12.51 -20.70
CA ASN A 312 -17.80 12.39 -22.01
C ASN A 312 -17.43 10.91 -22.29
N PHE A 313 -18.41 10.01 -22.22
CA PHE A 313 -18.20 8.56 -22.32
C PHE A 313 -17.61 8.13 -23.66
N GLU A 314 -17.89 8.87 -24.73
CA GLU A 314 -17.37 8.65 -26.08
C GLU A 314 -15.86 8.81 -26.19
N LYS A 315 -15.22 9.43 -25.18
CA LYS A 315 -13.76 9.58 -25.10
C LYS A 315 -13.08 8.43 -24.37
N LEU A 316 -13.82 7.48 -23.82
CA LEU A 316 -13.30 6.43 -22.97
C LEU A 316 -13.37 5.07 -23.65
N ASN A 317 -12.23 4.39 -23.66
CA ASN A 317 -12.10 3.04 -24.18
C ASN A 317 -12.17 2.01 -23.06
N VAL A 318 -13.15 1.10 -23.13
CA VAL A 318 -13.33 0.00 -22.17
C VAL A 318 -12.85 -1.31 -22.80
N ALA A 319 -11.91 -1.99 -22.17
CA ALA A 319 -11.53 -3.35 -22.54
C ALA A 319 -12.12 -4.36 -21.56
N ILE A 320 -12.97 -5.26 -22.06
CA ILE A 320 -13.51 -6.38 -21.27
C ILE A 320 -12.62 -7.59 -21.52
N LYS A 321 -11.87 -7.99 -20.49
CA LYS A 321 -10.95 -9.12 -20.51
C LYS A 321 -11.73 -10.40 -20.18
N SER A 322 -12.03 -11.19 -21.21
CA SER A 322 -12.65 -12.51 -21.05
C SER A 322 -11.56 -13.60 -20.98
N PRO A 323 -11.67 -14.60 -20.10
CA PRO A 323 -10.68 -15.68 -20.02
C PRO A 323 -10.63 -16.54 -21.29
N HIS A 324 -11.75 -16.62 -22.01
CA HIS A 324 -11.90 -17.43 -23.21
C HIS A 324 -12.42 -16.57 -24.39
N ASN A 325 -12.07 -16.99 -25.60
CA ASN A 325 -12.42 -16.29 -26.85
C ASN A 325 -13.25 -17.17 -27.80
N ASP A 326 -13.71 -18.33 -27.33
CA ASP A 326 -14.44 -19.30 -28.13
C ASP A 326 -15.94 -19.25 -27.83
N LEU A 327 -16.73 -19.59 -28.85
CA LEU A 327 -18.19 -19.62 -28.80
C LEU A 327 -18.73 -20.70 -27.85
N THR A 328 -17.85 -21.50 -27.23
CA THR A 328 -18.23 -22.59 -26.34
C THR A 328 -18.23 -22.23 -24.86
N TRP A 329 -17.78 -21.02 -24.50
CA TRP A 329 -17.71 -20.55 -23.12
C TRP A 329 -18.70 -19.41 -22.85
N GLY A 330 -19.47 -19.55 -21.75
CA GLY A 330 -20.46 -18.57 -21.32
C GLY A 330 -19.87 -17.17 -21.10
N ASP A 331 -18.63 -17.10 -20.59
CA ASP A 331 -17.92 -15.85 -20.30
C ASP A 331 -17.74 -14.96 -21.54
N TYR A 332 -17.65 -15.56 -22.74
CA TYR A 332 -17.57 -14.82 -24.00
C TYR A 332 -18.91 -14.12 -24.32
N PHE A 333 -20.03 -14.82 -24.18
CA PHE A 333 -21.36 -14.23 -24.37
C PHE A 333 -21.67 -13.19 -23.30
N PHE A 334 -21.31 -13.47 -22.04
CA PHE A 334 -21.42 -12.52 -20.93
C PHE A 334 -20.65 -11.21 -21.22
N ALA A 335 -19.41 -11.32 -21.72
CA ALA A 335 -18.60 -10.17 -22.11
C ALA A 335 -19.24 -9.36 -23.25
N ASN A 336 -19.86 -10.02 -24.24
CA ASN A 336 -20.54 -9.34 -25.35
C ASN A 336 -21.82 -8.61 -24.91
N SER A 337 -22.61 -9.20 -24.01
CA SER A 337 -23.77 -8.54 -23.43
C SER A 337 -23.40 -7.33 -22.58
N LEU A 338 -22.29 -7.43 -21.83
CA LEU A 338 -21.71 -6.31 -21.09
C LEU A 338 -21.22 -5.21 -22.05
N LYS A 339 -20.50 -5.59 -23.12
CA LYS A 339 -20.04 -4.68 -24.18
C LYS A 339 -21.19 -3.85 -24.74
N LYS A 340 -22.24 -4.54 -25.19
CA LYS A 340 -23.45 -3.91 -25.76
C LYS A 340 -24.09 -2.90 -24.81
N SER A 341 -24.12 -3.20 -23.52
CA SER A 341 -24.71 -2.33 -22.50
C SER A 341 -23.85 -1.08 -22.23
N PHE A 342 -22.52 -1.21 -22.25
CA PHE A 342 -21.61 -0.06 -22.23
C PHE A 342 -21.71 0.80 -23.51
N GLU A 343 -21.84 0.18 -24.68
CA GLU A 343 -22.00 0.89 -25.96
C GLU A 343 -23.29 1.71 -26.00
N LYS A 344 -24.40 1.23 -25.39
CA LYS A 344 -25.63 2.03 -25.21
C LYS A 344 -25.40 3.31 -24.40
N LYS A 345 -24.42 3.32 -23.49
CA LYS A 345 -24.02 4.51 -22.70
C LYS A 345 -23.03 5.41 -23.45
N GLY A 346 -22.54 5.00 -24.63
CA GLY A 346 -21.66 5.80 -25.48
C GLY A 346 -20.17 5.47 -25.38
N PHE A 347 -19.79 4.44 -24.61
CA PHE A 347 -18.39 4.01 -24.53
C PHE A 347 -17.94 3.32 -25.82
N ASN A 348 -16.65 3.43 -26.14
CA ASN A 348 -16.00 2.57 -27.12
C ASN A 348 -15.48 1.32 -26.42
N VAL A 349 -15.93 0.13 -26.83
CA VAL A 349 -15.70 -1.09 -26.04
C VAL A 349 -15.12 -2.22 -26.89
N GLU A 350 -14.11 -2.93 -26.39
CA GLU A 350 -13.59 -4.15 -27.02
C GLU A 350 -13.60 -5.33 -26.04
N VAL A 351 -14.10 -6.49 -26.50
CA VAL A 351 -13.95 -7.76 -25.79
C VAL A 351 -12.65 -8.41 -26.25
N GLN A 352 -11.77 -8.70 -25.30
CA GLN A 352 -10.47 -9.30 -25.56
C GLN A 352 -10.33 -10.59 -24.75
N GLY A 353 -10.15 -11.72 -25.43
CA GLY A 353 -9.74 -12.95 -24.76
C GLY A 353 -8.26 -12.99 -24.41
N ALA A 354 -7.88 -14.02 -23.66
CA ALA A 354 -6.56 -14.17 -23.04
C ALA A 354 -5.35 -13.92 -23.97
N ASN A 355 -5.45 -14.31 -25.25
CA ASN A 355 -4.38 -14.12 -26.23
C ASN A 355 -4.18 -12.66 -26.67
N LYS A 356 -5.14 -11.76 -26.43
CA LYS A 356 -5.10 -10.35 -26.83
C LYS A 356 -4.99 -9.37 -25.66
N TRP A 357 -5.04 -9.85 -24.42
CA TRP A 357 -5.06 -9.02 -23.20
C TRP A 357 -3.95 -7.98 -23.09
N TYR A 358 -2.78 -8.26 -23.65
CA TYR A 358 -1.60 -7.36 -23.62
C TYR A 358 -1.21 -6.87 -25.02
N SER A 359 -2.10 -6.99 -26.00
CA SER A 359 -1.90 -6.39 -27.31
C SER A 359 -1.98 -4.86 -27.23
N ASN A 360 -1.37 -4.18 -28.20
CA ASN A 360 -1.43 -2.71 -28.34
C ASN A 360 -2.43 -2.29 -29.43
N ASP A 361 -3.29 -3.21 -29.89
CA ASP A 361 -4.25 -2.97 -30.97
C ASP A 361 -5.38 -2.03 -30.52
N PHE A 362 -5.62 -1.97 -29.20
CA PHE A 362 -6.65 -1.17 -28.57
C PHE A 362 -6.08 -0.40 -27.38
N GLN A 363 -6.17 0.93 -27.43
CA GLN A 363 -5.72 1.81 -26.35
C GLN A 363 -6.80 1.88 -25.27
N GLU A 364 -6.75 0.97 -24.32
CA GLU A 364 -7.72 0.91 -23.23
C GLU A 364 -7.47 1.98 -22.14
N ASP A 365 -8.56 2.47 -21.56
CA ASP A 365 -8.58 3.40 -20.42
C ASP A 365 -9.09 2.69 -19.17
N ILE A 366 -10.22 2.01 -19.31
CA ILE A 366 -10.85 1.20 -18.27
C ILE A 366 -10.72 -0.27 -18.67
N VAL A 367 -10.26 -1.11 -17.75
CA VAL A 367 -10.13 -2.55 -17.94
C VAL A 367 -11.10 -3.24 -17.00
N ILE A 368 -11.98 -4.09 -17.52
CA ILE A 368 -12.89 -4.93 -16.74
C ILE A 368 -12.50 -6.38 -16.96
N VAL A 369 -12.01 -7.05 -15.91
CA VAL A 369 -11.67 -8.47 -15.95
C VAL A 369 -12.85 -9.28 -15.47
N LEU A 370 -13.43 -10.10 -16.34
CA LEU A 370 -14.36 -11.15 -15.92
C LEU A 370 -13.53 -12.29 -15.32
N ARG A 371 -13.34 -12.24 -14.01
CA ARG A 371 -12.47 -13.17 -13.30
C ARG A 371 -13.23 -14.46 -13.01
N GLY A 372 -12.86 -15.50 -13.77
CA GLY A 372 -13.22 -16.90 -13.56
C GLY A 372 -11.96 -17.71 -13.26
N LEU A 373 -11.55 -18.62 -14.14
CA LEU A 373 -10.37 -19.49 -13.92
C LEU A 373 -9.01 -18.84 -14.26
N THR A 374 -9.00 -17.76 -15.05
CA THR A 374 -7.74 -17.20 -15.59
C THR A 374 -7.32 -15.89 -14.92
N TYR A 375 -6.06 -15.84 -14.50
CA TYR A 375 -5.42 -14.69 -13.85
C TYR A 375 -5.00 -13.60 -14.86
N TYR A 376 -5.27 -12.33 -14.54
CA TYR A 376 -4.86 -11.16 -15.31
C TYR A 376 -3.98 -10.23 -14.47
N VAL A 377 -2.99 -9.57 -15.10
CA VAL A 377 -2.12 -8.58 -14.46
C VAL A 377 -2.57 -7.16 -14.86
N PRO A 378 -3.09 -6.36 -13.92
CA PRO A 378 -3.46 -4.96 -14.12
C PRO A 378 -2.36 -4.08 -14.73
N LYS A 379 -2.75 -3.14 -15.61
CA LYS A 379 -1.85 -2.14 -16.19
C LYS A 379 -1.92 -0.84 -15.36
N LYS A 380 -0.76 -0.24 -15.06
CA LYS A 380 -0.65 0.89 -14.11
C LYS A 380 -1.48 2.11 -14.51
N ASP A 381 -1.52 2.44 -15.79
CA ASP A 381 -2.14 3.69 -16.29
C ASP A 381 -3.64 3.55 -16.59
N ASN A 382 -4.21 2.37 -16.36
CA ASN A 382 -5.62 2.06 -16.57
C ASN A 382 -6.38 2.05 -15.27
N ILE A 383 -7.66 2.38 -15.28
CA ILE A 383 -8.54 1.98 -14.17
C ILE A 383 -8.84 0.49 -14.34
N ASN A 384 -8.43 -0.33 -13.38
CA ASN A 384 -8.58 -1.78 -13.43
C ASN A 384 -9.68 -2.24 -12.48
N ILE A 385 -10.70 -2.87 -13.05
CA ILE A 385 -11.84 -3.44 -12.35
C ILE A 385 -11.74 -4.96 -12.47
N MET A 386 -11.79 -5.65 -11.33
CA MET A 386 -12.07 -7.09 -11.31
C MET A 386 -13.56 -7.28 -11.11
N TRP A 387 -14.18 -8.16 -11.88
CA TRP A 387 -15.48 -8.75 -11.56
C TRP A 387 -15.30 -10.24 -11.32
N ASN A 388 -15.22 -10.64 -10.06
CA ASN A 388 -15.17 -12.04 -9.65
C ASN A 388 -16.57 -12.65 -9.83
N ILE A 389 -16.75 -13.39 -10.92
CA ILE A 389 -18.04 -13.99 -11.32
C ILE A 389 -18.16 -15.47 -10.93
N SER A 390 -17.04 -16.15 -10.64
CA SER A 390 -17.00 -17.57 -10.27
C SER A 390 -15.63 -17.97 -9.71
N HIS A 391 -15.56 -19.17 -9.13
CA HIS A 391 -14.32 -19.77 -8.63
C HIS A 391 -13.52 -18.89 -7.64
N PRO A 392 -14.14 -18.42 -6.54
CA PRO A 392 -13.46 -17.64 -5.52
C PRO A 392 -12.28 -18.38 -4.86
N ASP A 393 -12.30 -19.71 -4.85
CA ASP A 393 -11.24 -20.60 -4.39
C ASP A 393 -9.92 -20.45 -5.17
N ALA A 394 -10.01 -20.03 -6.44
CA ALA A 394 -8.86 -19.84 -7.31
C ALA A 394 -8.18 -18.46 -7.14
N ILE A 395 -8.70 -17.59 -6.27
CA ILE A 395 -8.27 -16.19 -6.14
C ILE A 395 -7.71 -15.94 -4.73
N LYS A 396 -6.49 -15.41 -4.67
CA LYS A 396 -5.84 -15.04 -3.39
C LYS A 396 -6.18 -13.60 -3.02
N LEU A 397 -6.25 -13.27 -1.73
CA LEU A 397 -6.51 -11.89 -1.27
C LEU A 397 -5.60 -10.84 -1.91
N LYS A 398 -4.30 -11.14 -2.05
CA LYS A 398 -3.31 -10.26 -2.71
C LYS A 398 -3.60 -9.98 -4.18
N GLU A 399 -4.36 -10.84 -4.86
CA GLU A 399 -4.76 -10.60 -6.24
C GLU A 399 -5.84 -9.53 -6.32
N TYR A 400 -6.82 -9.53 -5.40
CA TYR A 400 -7.82 -8.46 -5.32
C TYR A 400 -7.15 -7.08 -5.15
N GLU A 401 -6.10 -7.00 -4.33
CA GLU A 401 -5.33 -5.76 -4.10
C GLU A 401 -4.57 -5.20 -5.33
N LEU A 402 -4.55 -5.93 -6.46
CA LEU A 402 -3.97 -5.43 -7.70
C LEU A 402 -4.91 -4.50 -8.48
N TYR A 403 -6.20 -4.51 -8.14
CA TYR A 403 -7.24 -3.79 -8.86
C TYR A 403 -7.64 -2.52 -8.12
N ASP A 404 -8.14 -1.54 -8.88
CA ASP A 404 -8.67 -0.28 -8.34
C ASP A 404 -10.07 -0.48 -7.74
N ILE A 405 -10.88 -1.35 -8.36
CA ILE A 405 -12.19 -1.79 -7.86
C ILE A 405 -12.31 -3.30 -8.01
N VAL A 406 -12.89 -3.95 -7.00
CA VAL A 406 -13.26 -5.36 -7.04
C VAL A 406 -14.77 -5.48 -6.85
N PHE A 407 -15.42 -6.01 -7.88
CA PHE A 407 -16.79 -6.44 -7.85
C PHE A 407 -16.87 -7.96 -7.63
N ILE A 408 -17.77 -8.40 -6.76
CA ILE A 408 -17.95 -9.82 -6.44
C ILE A 408 -19.39 -10.23 -6.66
N ALA A 409 -19.62 -11.31 -7.41
CA ALA A 409 -20.95 -11.86 -7.70
C ALA A 409 -21.60 -12.62 -6.52
N SER A 410 -21.32 -12.19 -5.28
CA SER A 410 -21.90 -12.70 -4.04
C SER A 410 -21.88 -11.60 -2.98
N ASN A 411 -23.02 -11.35 -2.34
CA ASN A 411 -23.12 -10.41 -1.23
C ASN A 411 -22.33 -10.89 0.00
N LYS A 412 -22.42 -12.20 0.29
CA LYS A 412 -21.71 -12.85 1.40
C LYS A 412 -20.21 -12.72 1.23
N TYR A 413 -19.69 -13.07 0.05
CA TYR A 413 -18.25 -13.10 -0.18
C TYR A 413 -17.66 -11.70 -0.41
N ALA A 414 -18.41 -10.78 -1.03
CA ALA A 414 -18.03 -9.36 -1.07
C ALA A 414 -17.72 -8.83 0.32
N SER A 415 -18.61 -9.07 1.29
CA SER A 415 -18.43 -8.62 2.68
C SER A 415 -17.22 -9.26 3.35
N ILE A 416 -16.91 -10.52 3.04
CA ILE A 416 -15.71 -11.20 3.57
C ILE A 416 -14.45 -10.56 2.99
N VAL A 417 -14.38 -10.38 1.67
CA VAL A 417 -13.18 -9.85 1.01
C VAL A 417 -12.94 -8.40 1.41
N ASP A 418 -13.97 -7.56 1.44
CA ASP A 418 -13.89 -6.13 1.83
C ASP A 418 -13.22 -5.93 3.19
N ASN A 419 -13.53 -6.78 4.18
CA ASN A 419 -12.92 -6.74 5.50
C ASN A 419 -11.45 -7.20 5.55
N ASN A 420 -10.91 -7.73 4.44
CA ASN A 420 -9.59 -8.37 4.40
C ASN A 420 -8.66 -7.77 3.33
N VAL A 421 -9.10 -6.76 2.58
CA VAL A 421 -8.30 -6.08 1.56
C VAL A 421 -8.45 -4.57 1.68
N ARG A 422 -7.50 -3.82 1.13
CA ARG A 422 -7.58 -2.34 1.12
C ARG A 422 -8.26 -1.77 -0.12
N THR A 423 -8.41 -2.57 -1.18
CA THR A 423 -9.07 -2.11 -2.41
C THR A 423 -10.57 -1.99 -2.18
N VAL A 424 -11.24 -1.15 -2.97
CA VAL A 424 -12.70 -0.99 -2.90
C VAL A 424 -13.35 -2.28 -3.35
N VAL A 425 -14.08 -2.94 -2.45
CA VAL A 425 -14.86 -4.15 -2.76
C VAL A 425 -16.35 -3.83 -2.70
N LYS A 426 -17.09 -4.21 -3.75
CA LYS A 426 -18.56 -4.11 -3.75
C LYS A 426 -19.20 -5.39 -4.27
N PRO A 427 -20.37 -5.78 -3.75
CA PRO A 427 -21.16 -6.80 -4.42
C PRO A 427 -21.62 -6.28 -5.78
N LEU A 428 -21.52 -7.13 -6.81
CA LEU A 428 -22.12 -6.89 -8.13
C LEU A 428 -22.58 -8.25 -8.67
N LEU A 429 -23.85 -8.55 -8.45
CA LEU A 429 -24.42 -9.86 -8.74
C LEU A 429 -24.45 -10.13 -10.24
N GLN A 430 -24.55 -11.41 -10.61
CA GLN A 430 -24.79 -11.80 -12.00
C GLN A 430 -26.09 -11.19 -12.56
N CYS A 431 -26.25 -11.27 -13.88
CA CYS A 431 -27.28 -10.55 -14.63
C CYS A 431 -27.54 -11.19 -16.00
N THR A 432 -28.60 -10.74 -16.66
CA THR A 432 -29.02 -11.24 -17.97
C THR A 432 -29.09 -10.14 -19.04
N ASP A 433 -29.04 -10.52 -20.32
CA ASP A 433 -29.36 -9.65 -21.45
C ASP A 433 -30.80 -9.96 -21.94
N PRO A 434 -31.77 -9.07 -21.70
CA PRO A 434 -33.16 -9.28 -22.12
C PRO A 434 -33.37 -9.38 -23.64
N ASP A 435 -32.42 -8.93 -24.46
CA ASP A 435 -32.52 -9.05 -25.91
C ASP A 435 -32.07 -10.44 -26.41
N VAL A 436 -31.35 -11.19 -25.56
CA VAL A 436 -30.92 -12.58 -25.83
C VAL A 436 -31.85 -13.55 -25.10
N PHE A 437 -32.02 -13.34 -23.80
CA PHE A 437 -32.82 -14.18 -22.92
C PHE A 437 -34.18 -13.52 -22.64
N TYR A 438 -35.15 -13.89 -23.47
CA TYR A 438 -36.55 -13.53 -23.33
C TYR A 438 -37.42 -14.75 -23.59
N HIS A 439 -38.67 -14.69 -23.12
CA HIS A 439 -39.60 -15.79 -23.31
C HIS A 439 -39.90 -16.01 -24.80
N LYS A 440 -39.53 -17.18 -25.31
CA LYS A 440 -39.74 -17.60 -26.70
C LYS A 440 -40.02 -19.11 -26.76
N PHE A 441 -41.29 -19.47 -26.61
CA PHE A 441 -41.70 -20.88 -26.69
C PHE A 441 -41.39 -21.50 -28.06
N ASN A 442 -40.86 -22.72 -28.06
CA ASN A 442 -40.65 -23.58 -29.21
C ASN A 442 -41.00 -25.03 -28.83
N GLN A 443 -41.97 -25.61 -29.54
CA GLN A 443 -42.43 -26.97 -29.30
C GLN A 443 -41.33 -28.04 -29.49
N ASP A 444 -40.36 -27.79 -30.38
CA ASP A 444 -39.25 -28.71 -30.66
C ASP A 444 -38.21 -28.74 -29.53
N CYS A 445 -38.24 -27.77 -28.62
CA CYS A 445 -37.34 -27.63 -27.48
C CYS A 445 -38.06 -27.93 -26.13
N ALA A 446 -39.30 -28.41 -26.17
CA ALA A 446 -40.18 -28.53 -24.99
C ALA A 446 -39.90 -29.80 -24.16
N ASP A 447 -38.68 -29.93 -23.65
CA ASP A 447 -38.28 -31.00 -22.74
C ASP A 447 -39.06 -30.94 -21.42
N GLU A 448 -39.41 -32.09 -20.85
CA GLU A 448 -40.15 -32.07 -19.58
C GLU A 448 -39.25 -31.62 -18.41
N ILE A 449 -38.05 -32.19 -18.33
CA ILE A 449 -36.99 -31.80 -17.41
C ILE A 449 -35.71 -31.60 -18.20
N LEU A 450 -35.11 -30.42 -18.06
CA LEU A 450 -33.95 -29.97 -18.83
C LEU A 450 -32.78 -29.67 -17.89
N PHE A 451 -31.58 -30.01 -18.33
CA PHE A 451 -30.34 -29.50 -17.77
C PHE A 451 -29.37 -29.08 -18.87
N VAL A 452 -28.79 -27.88 -18.76
CA VAL A 452 -27.80 -27.37 -19.72
C VAL A 452 -26.53 -26.97 -18.98
N GLY A 453 -25.45 -27.73 -19.18
CA GLY A 453 -24.15 -27.46 -18.56
C GLY A 453 -23.14 -28.58 -18.82
N LYS A 454 -21.85 -28.21 -18.92
CA LYS A 454 -20.75 -29.17 -19.03
C LYS A 454 -20.49 -29.86 -17.69
N THR A 455 -19.91 -31.06 -17.73
CA THR A 455 -19.49 -31.77 -16.50
C THR A 455 -18.27 -31.11 -15.85
N ARG A 456 -17.36 -30.59 -16.68
CA ARG A 456 -16.03 -30.13 -16.28
C ARG A 456 -15.29 -31.21 -15.45
N HIS A 457 -15.45 -32.47 -15.86
CA HIS A 457 -14.85 -33.66 -15.22
C HIS A 457 -15.36 -33.99 -13.81
N VAL A 458 -16.53 -33.46 -13.42
CA VAL A 458 -17.18 -33.76 -12.13
C VAL A 458 -18.59 -34.28 -12.35
N PHE A 459 -19.00 -35.28 -11.57
CA PHE A 459 -20.38 -35.75 -11.56
C PHE A 459 -21.24 -34.78 -10.74
N ARG A 460 -21.94 -33.89 -11.45
CA ARG A 460 -22.72 -32.83 -10.81
C ARG A 460 -23.89 -33.41 -10.00
N GLU A 461 -24.06 -32.90 -8.78
CA GLU A 461 -24.92 -33.49 -7.74
C GLU A 461 -26.39 -33.61 -8.19
N ILE A 462 -26.98 -32.54 -8.73
CA ILE A 462 -28.39 -32.58 -9.17
C ILE A 462 -28.64 -33.61 -10.30
N ILE A 463 -27.65 -33.87 -11.16
CA ILE A 463 -27.77 -34.89 -12.20
C ILE A 463 -27.62 -36.29 -11.61
N LYS A 464 -26.70 -36.48 -10.66
CA LYS A 464 -26.58 -37.73 -9.90
C LYS A 464 -27.87 -38.05 -9.16
N ASP A 465 -28.49 -37.05 -8.54
CA ASP A 465 -29.70 -37.21 -7.75
C ASP A 465 -30.89 -37.56 -8.65
N ILE A 466 -31.16 -36.79 -9.71
CA ILE A 466 -32.29 -37.09 -10.59
C ILE A 466 -32.15 -38.44 -11.31
N THR A 467 -30.93 -38.82 -11.74
CA THR A 467 -30.71 -40.11 -12.43
C THR A 467 -30.83 -41.32 -11.49
N SER A 468 -30.90 -41.10 -10.18
CA SER A 468 -31.25 -42.13 -9.19
C SER A 468 -32.77 -42.31 -8.99
N THR A 469 -33.59 -41.44 -9.58
CA THR A 469 -35.06 -41.50 -9.57
C THR A 469 -35.62 -42.17 -10.83
N SER A 470 -36.94 -42.23 -10.98
CA SER A 470 -37.60 -42.73 -12.20
C SER A 470 -37.78 -41.68 -13.31
N TRP A 471 -37.37 -40.42 -13.08
CA TRP A 471 -37.59 -39.33 -14.03
C TRP A 471 -36.57 -39.34 -15.17
N ASP A 472 -37.04 -39.04 -16.39
CA ASP A 472 -36.16 -38.80 -17.54
C ASP A 472 -35.72 -37.34 -17.56
N VAL A 473 -34.45 -37.09 -17.85
CA VAL A 473 -33.86 -35.75 -17.93
C VAL A 473 -33.12 -35.57 -19.24
N SER A 474 -33.43 -34.49 -19.95
CA SER A 474 -32.69 -34.08 -21.14
C SER A 474 -31.46 -33.29 -20.71
N VAL A 475 -30.28 -33.87 -20.93
CA VAL A 475 -28.99 -33.27 -20.57
C VAL A 475 -28.26 -32.80 -21.83
N TYR A 476 -27.90 -31.52 -21.84
CA TYR A 476 -27.06 -30.90 -22.87
C TYR A 476 -25.75 -30.41 -22.27
N GLY A 477 -24.63 -30.87 -22.82
CA GLY A 477 -23.29 -30.45 -22.42
C GLY A 477 -22.20 -31.47 -22.72
N GLU A 478 -20.97 -31.01 -22.76
CA GLU A 478 -19.80 -31.84 -23.00
C GLU A 478 -19.43 -32.68 -21.75
N GLY A 479 -19.02 -33.93 -21.98
CA GLY A 479 -18.42 -34.81 -20.96
C GLY A 479 -19.38 -35.73 -20.19
N TRP A 480 -20.68 -35.74 -20.51
CA TRP A 480 -21.67 -36.52 -19.76
C TRP A 480 -21.63 -38.04 -19.97
N ALA A 481 -21.09 -38.51 -21.10
CA ALA A 481 -21.04 -39.93 -21.44
C ALA A 481 -20.22 -40.78 -20.45
N GLU A 482 -19.40 -40.15 -19.61
CA GLU A 482 -18.62 -40.81 -18.55
C GLU A 482 -19.44 -41.04 -17.26
N PHE A 483 -20.53 -40.31 -17.06
CA PHE A 483 -21.26 -40.26 -15.78
C PHE A 483 -22.67 -40.81 -15.85
N ILE A 484 -23.37 -40.65 -16.98
CA ILE A 484 -24.78 -41.00 -17.14
C ILE A 484 -25.00 -41.82 -18.41
N ASP A 485 -26.12 -42.55 -18.45
CA ASP A 485 -26.50 -43.31 -19.64
C ASP A 485 -26.79 -42.39 -20.83
N LYS A 486 -26.42 -42.85 -22.03
CA LYS A 486 -26.55 -42.11 -23.29
C LYS A 486 -27.97 -41.64 -23.58
N HIS A 487 -29.02 -42.32 -23.09
CA HIS A 487 -30.40 -41.89 -23.36
C HIS A 487 -30.75 -40.53 -22.76
N TYR A 488 -30.12 -40.13 -21.65
CA TYR A 488 -30.27 -38.81 -21.04
C TYR A 488 -29.58 -37.70 -21.85
N ILE A 489 -28.54 -38.04 -22.62
CA ILE A 489 -27.69 -37.07 -23.33
C ILE A 489 -28.34 -36.71 -24.67
N LYS A 490 -28.82 -35.46 -24.82
CA LYS A 490 -29.48 -34.97 -26.03
C LYS A 490 -28.57 -34.17 -26.96
N GLY A 491 -27.43 -33.70 -26.46
CA GLY A 491 -26.42 -33.01 -27.26
C GLY A 491 -25.25 -32.51 -26.42
N GLU A 492 -24.15 -32.14 -27.06
CA GLU A 492 -22.95 -31.63 -26.36
C GLU A 492 -22.96 -30.11 -26.20
N PHE A 493 -23.78 -29.42 -26.98
CA PHE A 493 -23.84 -27.96 -27.04
C PHE A 493 -25.22 -27.47 -27.51
N ILE A 494 -25.65 -26.32 -27.01
CA ILE A 494 -26.80 -25.55 -27.52
C ILE A 494 -26.27 -24.16 -27.84
N ASP A 495 -26.50 -23.68 -29.07
CA ASP A 495 -26.11 -22.33 -29.47
C ASP A 495 -26.81 -21.28 -28.60
N ASN A 496 -26.07 -20.26 -28.18
CA ASN A 496 -26.58 -19.21 -27.30
C ASN A 496 -27.82 -18.50 -27.89
N ASP A 497 -27.86 -18.33 -29.22
CA ASP A 497 -28.96 -17.69 -29.97
C ASP A 497 -30.30 -18.43 -29.90
N VAL A 498 -30.28 -19.73 -29.57
CA VAL A 498 -31.50 -20.56 -29.44
C VAL A 498 -31.71 -21.08 -28.02
N LEU A 499 -30.76 -20.87 -27.11
CA LEU A 499 -30.85 -21.34 -25.72
C LEU A 499 -32.09 -20.81 -24.99
N ASN A 500 -32.51 -19.58 -25.30
CA ASN A 500 -33.74 -19.00 -24.77
C ASN A 500 -34.98 -19.84 -25.08
N GLN A 501 -35.03 -20.55 -26.21
CA GLN A 501 -36.14 -21.39 -26.61
C GLN A 501 -36.21 -22.66 -25.74
N PHE A 502 -35.07 -23.26 -25.42
CA PHE A 502 -35.00 -24.40 -24.52
C PHE A 502 -35.48 -24.03 -23.12
N TYR A 503 -34.94 -22.94 -22.55
CA TYR A 503 -35.38 -22.46 -21.23
C TYR A 503 -36.86 -22.05 -21.20
N SER A 504 -37.36 -21.43 -22.27
CA SER A 504 -38.76 -20.99 -22.36
C SER A 504 -39.75 -22.14 -22.52
N SER A 505 -39.29 -23.30 -22.97
CA SER A 505 -40.17 -24.40 -23.40
C SER A 505 -40.13 -25.59 -22.46
N CYS A 506 -39.06 -25.75 -21.67
CA CYS A 506 -39.00 -26.83 -20.69
C CYS A 506 -40.00 -26.62 -19.55
N LYS A 507 -40.54 -27.70 -18.97
CA LYS A 507 -41.40 -27.57 -17.77
C LYS A 507 -40.56 -27.28 -16.53
N ILE A 508 -39.47 -28.01 -16.33
CA ILE A 508 -38.54 -27.84 -15.20
C ILE A 508 -37.11 -27.71 -15.75
N LEU A 509 -36.43 -26.63 -15.40
CA LEU A 509 -35.00 -26.47 -15.61
C LEU A 509 -34.26 -26.80 -14.31
N LEU A 510 -33.31 -27.71 -14.39
CA LEU A 510 -32.42 -28.04 -13.29
C LEU A 510 -31.20 -27.12 -13.29
N ASN A 511 -30.83 -26.64 -12.12
CA ASN A 511 -29.63 -25.85 -11.88
C ASN A 511 -28.84 -26.39 -10.71
N ASP A 512 -27.53 -26.14 -10.72
CA ASP A 512 -26.64 -26.44 -9.62
C ASP A 512 -25.40 -25.54 -9.68
N HIS A 513 -24.70 -25.45 -8.55
CA HIS A 513 -23.48 -24.66 -8.39
C HIS A 513 -22.25 -25.54 -8.21
N TRP A 514 -21.08 -24.92 -8.33
CA TRP A 514 -19.85 -25.50 -7.77
C TRP A 514 -19.93 -25.45 -6.24
N GLU A 515 -19.31 -26.42 -5.56
CA GLU A 515 -19.37 -26.51 -4.10
C GLU A 515 -18.94 -25.21 -3.43
N GLU A 516 -17.79 -24.65 -3.80
CA GLU A 516 -17.28 -23.40 -3.22
C GLU A 516 -18.15 -22.19 -3.60
N MET A 517 -18.76 -22.21 -4.79
CA MET A 517 -19.73 -21.18 -5.18
C MET A 517 -21.00 -21.26 -4.33
N ARG A 518 -21.49 -22.47 -4.04
CA ARG A 518 -22.64 -22.72 -3.18
C ARG A 518 -22.37 -22.24 -1.75
N GLU A 519 -21.23 -22.66 -1.19
CA GLU A 519 -20.81 -22.30 0.17
C GLU A 519 -20.63 -20.79 0.35
N LEU A 520 -20.09 -20.11 -0.66
CA LEU A 520 -19.85 -18.65 -0.63
C LEU A 520 -20.99 -17.84 -1.25
N ASP A 521 -22.14 -18.46 -1.52
CA ASP A 521 -23.38 -17.82 -1.99
C ASP A 521 -23.22 -17.05 -3.32
N PHE A 522 -22.52 -17.66 -4.29
CA PHE A 522 -22.43 -17.19 -5.67
C PHE A 522 -23.54 -17.82 -6.52
N PRO A 523 -24.62 -17.09 -6.85
CA PRO A 523 -25.64 -17.59 -7.77
C PRO A 523 -25.04 -17.76 -9.17
N SER A 524 -25.36 -18.87 -9.84
CA SER A 524 -24.93 -19.14 -11.21
C SER A 524 -25.65 -18.21 -12.20
N ASN A 525 -25.02 -17.89 -13.35
CA ASN A 525 -25.67 -17.05 -14.36
C ASN A 525 -26.95 -17.68 -14.92
N ARG A 526 -27.01 -19.02 -14.92
CA ARG A 526 -28.16 -19.79 -15.44
C ARG A 526 -29.45 -19.40 -14.75
N LEU A 527 -29.41 -19.10 -13.45
CA LEU A 527 -30.60 -18.63 -12.72
C LEU A 527 -31.17 -17.36 -13.35
N PHE A 528 -30.32 -16.39 -13.68
CA PHE A 528 -30.73 -15.11 -14.26
C PHE A 528 -31.26 -15.29 -15.69
N ASP A 529 -30.49 -15.95 -16.55
CA ASP A 529 -30.87 -16.16 -17.95
C ASP A 529 -32.16 -16.98 -18.11
N ALA A 530 -32.31 -18.03 -17.30
CA ALA A 530 -33.47 -18.89 -17.36
C ALA A 530 -34.74 -18.22 -16.82
N LEU A 531 -34.64 -17.48 -15.70
CA LEU A 531 -35.76 -16.69 -15.19
C LEU A 531 -36.18 -15.62 -16.19
N ALA A 532 -35.24 -14.98 -16.90
CA ALA A 532 -35.56 -14.03 -17.97
C ALA A 532 -36.38 -14.66 -19.12
N CYS A 533 -36.14 -15.95 -19.39
CA CYS A 533 -36.91 -16.77 -20.33
C CYS A 533 -38.26 -17.27 -19.77
N ALA A 534 -38.62 -16.90 -18.54
CA ALA A 534 -39.74 -17.43 -17.78
C ALA A 534 -39.69 -18.96 -17.59
N ALA A 535 -38.49 -19.51 -17.39
CA ALA A 535 -38.30 -20.91 -16.99
C ALA A 535 -38.67 -21.11 -15.51
N PHE A 536 -39.20 -22.28 -15.19
CA PHE A 536 -39.33 -22.71 -13.80
C PHE A 536 -38.10 -23.53 -13.40
N ILE A 537 -37.49 -23.20 -12.26
CA ILE A 537 -36.18 -23.72 -11.88
C ILE A 537 -36.27 -24.51 -10.57
N ILE A 538 -35.64 -25.69 -10.56
CA ILE A 538 -35.24 -26.40 -9.34
C ILE A 538 -33.71 -26.37 -9.24
N SER A 539 -33.17 -25.94 -8.11
CA SER A 539 -31.73 -25.79 -7.85
C SER A 539 -31.28 -26.48 -6.58
N ASP A 540 -30.00 -26.79 -6.46
CA ASP A 540 -29.35 -26.93 -5.16
C ASP A 540 -29.56 -25.69 -4.27
N ASP A 541 -29.46 -25.87 -2.95
CA ASP A 541 -29.77 -24.81 -1.99
C ASP A 541 -28.62 -23.78 -1.82
N ILE A 542 -28.96 -22.51 -2.07
CA ILE A 542 -28.15 -21.32 -1.79
C ILE A 542 -29.05 -20.20 -1.23
N ASN A 543 -28.53 -19.42 -0.28
CA ASN A 543 -29.28 -18.32 0.34
C ASN A 543 -29.72 -17.26 -0.69
N SER A 544 -28.91 -17.03 -1.72
CA SER A 544 -29.22 -16.11 -2.81
C SER A 544 -30.40 -16.59 -3.68
N ALA A 545 -30.71 -17.88 -3.75
CA ALA A 545 -31.91 -18.36 -4.45
C ALA A 545 -33.21 -17.87 -3.78
N HIS A 546 -33.19 -17.80 -2.45
CA HIS A 546 -34.31 -17.33 -1.63
C HIS A 546 -34.41 -15.80 -1.61
N THR A 547 -33.28 -15.13 -1.38
CA THR A 547 -33.25 -13.69 -1.12
C THR A 547 -33.22 -12.82 -2.38
N LEU A 548 -32.58 -13.27 -3.47
CA LEU A 548 -32.52 -12.48 -4.71
C LEU A 548 -33.78 -12.63 -5.56
N PHE A 549 -34.44 -13.79 -5.48
CA PHE A 549 -35.58 -14.13 -6.33
C PHE A 549 -36.89 -14.30 -5.55
N ASP A 550 -36.96 -13.83 -4.30
CA ASP A 550 -38.15 -13.89 -3.44
C ASP A 550 -38.82 -15.29 -3.45
N ASP A 551 -38.02 -16.34 -3.20
CA ASP A 551 -38.42 -17.77 -3.23
C ASP A 551 -39.00 -18.29 -4.57
N ASN A 552 -38.76 -17.59 -5.69
CA ASN A 552 -39.23 -18.04 -7.01
C ASN A 552 -38.28 -19.02 -7.72
N VAL A 553 -37.12 -19.29 -7.15
CA VAL A 553 -36.29 -20.47 -7.46
C VAL A 553 -36.56 -21.52 -6.39
N VAL A 554 -36.97 -22.71 -6.80
CA VAL A 554 -37.21 -23.81 -5.85
C VAL A 554 -35.88 -24.49 -5.55
N THR A 555 -35.53 -24.64 -4.28
CA THR A 555 -34.33 -25.37 -3.86
C THR A 555 -34.68 -26.79 -3.41
N TYR A 556 -33.72 -27.71 -3.32
CA TYR A 556 -33.91 -29.05 -2.76
C TYR A 556 -32.76 -29.44 -1.82
N GLU A 557 -33.02 -30.38 -0.89
CA GLU A 557 -32.06 -30.80 0.14
C GLU A 557 -31.69 -32.30 0.09
N SER A 558 -32.47 -33.14 -0.61
CA SER A 558 -32.18 -34.57 -0.79
C SER A 558 -32.77 -35.13 -2.08
N VAL A 559 -32.38 -36.35 -2.46
CA VAL A 559 -32.95 -37.08 -3.60
C VAL A 559 -34.47 -37.23 -3.47
N GLU A 560 -34.95 -37.57 -2.27
CA GLU A 560 -36.38 -37.72 -1.99
C GLU A 560 -37.13 -36.40 -2.16
N ASP A 561 -36.58 -35.30 -1.62
CA ASP A 561 -37.16 -33.96 -1.74
C ASP A 561 -37.15 -33.46 -3.21
N LEU A 562 -36.08 -33.72 -3.96
CA LEU A 562 -36.02 -33.46 -5.40
C LEU A 562 -37.12 -34.21 -6.14
N ASN A 563 -37.28 -35.51 -5.85
CA ASN A 563 -38.30 -36.35 -6.48
C ASN A 563 -39.73 -35.85 -6.16
N GLU A 564 -40.01 -35.52 -4.89
CA GLU A 564 -41.30 -34.95 -4.45
C GLU A 564 -41.60 -33.61 -5.13
N LYS A 565 -40.60 -32.73 -5.25
CA LYS A 565 -40.74 -31.43 -5.92
C LYS A 565 -40.96 -31.58 -7.42
N ILE A 566 -40.24 -32.47 -8.10
CA ILE A 566 -40.47 -32.76 -9.52
C ILE A 566 -41.90 -33.26 -9.72
N GLU A 567 -42.32 -34.28 -8.95
CA GLU A 567 -43.68 -34.83 -9.05
C GLU A 567 -44.74 -33.76 -8.81
N PHE A 568 -44.56 -32.94 -7.77
CA PHE A 568 -45.48 -31.86 -7.45
C PHE A 568 -45.57 -30.85 -8.60
N TYR A 569 -44.45 -30.28 -9.05
CA TYR A 569 -44.47 -29.17 -10.02
C TYR A 569 -44.78 -29.62 -11.44
N LEU A 570 -44.57 -30.88 -11.81
CA LEU A 570 -45.06 -31.43 -13.07
C LEU A 570 -46.58 -31.58 -13.10
N ASN A 571 -47.21 -31.85 -11.95
CA ASN A 571 -48.66 -31.99 -11.81
C ASN A 571 -49.38 -30.68 -11.44
N ASN A 572 -48.66 -29.60 -11.13
CA ASN A 572 -49.21 -28.32 -10.66
C ASN A 572 -48.77 -27.13 -11.54
N ASP A 573 -49.34 -27.05 -12.74
CA ASP A 573 -49.06 -25.96 -13.70
C ASP A 573 -49.25 -24.57 -13.09
N PHE A 574 -50.28 -24.37 -12.26
CA PHE A 574 -50.58 -23.07 -11.65
C PHE A 574 -49.44 -22.56 -10.75
N GLU A 575 -48.94 -23.40 -9.84
CA GLU A 575 -47.84 -23.02 -8.95
C GLU A 575 -46.53 -22.80 -9.72
N ARG A 576 -46.30 -23.62 -10.74
CA ARG A 576 -45.16 -23.49 -11.65
C ARG A 576 -45.19 -22.16 -12.42
N ASP A 577 -46.34 -21.83 -12.99
CA ASP A 577 -46.58 -20.59 -13.74
C ASP A 577 -46.46 -19.35 -12.86
N LYS A 578 -46.94 -19.42 -11.62
CA LYS A 578 -46.81 -18.32 -10.66
C LYS A 578 -45.35 -18.01 -10.37
N LYS A 579 -44.55 -19.02 -10.00
CA LYS A 579 -43.13 -18.85 -9.66
C LYS A 579 -42.30 -18.34 -10.84
N ARG A 580 -42.43 -18.94 -12.02
CA ARG A 580 -41.64 -18.51 -13.19
C ARG A 580 -41.96 -17.08 -13.66
N LYS A 581 -43.22 -16.63 -13.53
CA LYS A 581 -43.63 -15.26 -13.90
C LYS A 581 -43.10 -14.22 -12.92
N GLU A 582 -43.19 -14.48 -11.62
CA GLU A 582 -42.64 -13.56 -10.61
C GLU A 582 -41.11 -13.53 -10.67
N GLY A 583 -40.44 -14.68 -10.82
CA GLY A 583 -38.99 -14.75 -11.00
C GLY A 583 -38.51 -13.99 -12.25
N GLN A 584 -39.22 -14.12 -13.38
CA GLN A 584 -38.94 -13.33 -14.60
C GLN A 584 -39.03 -11.82 -14.34
N LYS A 585 -40.10 -11.39 -13.67
CA LYS A 585 -40.32 -9.97 -13.35
C LYS A 585 -39.20 -9.42 -12.47
N ILE A 586 -38.75 -10.19 -11.48
CA ILE A 586 -37.64 -9.79 -10.59
C ILE A 586 -36.35 -9.60 -11.40
N VAL A 587 -35.96 -10.59 -12.21
CA VAL A 587 -34.72 -10.51 -12.99
C VAL A 587 -34.74 -9.37 -13.98
N LEU A 588 -35.83 -9.22 -14.76
CA LEU A 588 -35.92 -8.16 -15.78
C LEU A 588 -35.97 -6.75 -15.18
N SER A 589 -36.35 -6.59 -13.91
CA SER A 589 -36.42 -5.29 -13.24
C SER A 589 -35.19 -4.94 -12.40
N LYS A 590 -34.36 -5.92 -12.02
CA LYS A 590 -33.26 -5.72 -11.05
C LYS A 590 -31.89 -6.28 -11.47
N HIS A 591 -31.84 -7.18 -12.45
CA HIS A 591 -30.64 -7.97 -12.76
C HIS A 591 -30.33 -8.02 -14.26
N THR A 592 -30.33 -6.87 -14.92
CA THR A 592 -29.94 -6.74 -16.34
C THR A 592 -28.54 -6.15 -16.47
N PHE A 593 -27.87 -6.41 -17.60
CA PHE A 593 -26.57 -5.78 -17.88
C PHE A 593 -26.64 -4.24 -17.90
N ASP A 594 -27.72 -3.66 -18.40
CA ASP A 594 -27.90 -2.20 -18.42
C ASP A 594 -27.81 -1.61 -17.00
N LEU A 595 -28.43 -2.26 -16.00
CA LEU A 595 -28.35 -1.87 -14.59
C LEU A 595 -26.95 -2.07 -14.00
N ARG A 596 -26.26 -3.16 -14.36
CA ARG A 596 -24.88 -3.41 -13.90
C ARG A 596 -23.90 -2.39 -14.44
N VAL A 597 -24.06 -1.99 -15.70
CA VAL A 597 -23.25 -0.93 -16.31
C VAL A 597 -23.49 0.40 -15.60
N GLU A 598 -24.73 0.74 -15.24
CA GLU A 598 -25.02 1.93 -14.44
C GLU A 598 -24.30 1.89 -13.09
N GLU A 599 -24.39 0.78 -12.36
CA GLU A 599 -23.73 0.58 -11.06
C GLU A 599 -22.19 0.66 -11.15
N ILE A 600 -21.60 0.12 -12.22
CA ILE A 600 -20.16 0.24 -12.49
C ILE A 600 -19.79 1.71 -12.75
N ILE A 601 -20.55 2.42 -13.60
CA ILE A 601 -20.29 3.84 -13.92
C ILE A 601 -20.43 4.72 -12.68
N GLU A 602 -21.45 4.50 -11.85
CA GLU A 602 -21.64 5.23 -10.60
C GLU A 602 -20.49 4.99 -9.63
N THR A 603 -20.05 3.74 -9.47
CA THR A 603 -18.89 3.42 -8.63
C THR A 603 -17.61 4.08 -9.16
N LEU A 604 -17.41 4.08 -10.47
CA LEU A 604 -16.30 4.77 -11.11
C LEU A 604 -16.33 6.30 -10.90
N LYS A 605 -17.52 6.91 -10.91
CA LYS A 605 -17.68 8.34 -10.60
C LYS A 605 -17.36 8.62 -9.12
N CYS A 606 -17.71 7.73 -8.19
CA CYS A 606 -17.38 7.90 -6.77
C CYS A 606 -15.88 7.90 -6.49
N LEU A 607 -15.08 7.08 -7.21
CA LEU A 607 -13.61 7.08 -7.09
C LEU A 607 -12.94 8.44 -7.35
N SER A 608 -13.66 9.39 -7.96
CA SER A 608 -13.16 10.73 -8.26
C SER A 608 -13.43 11.76 -7.17
N LEU A 609 -14.26 11.42 -6.18
CA LEU A 609 -14.72 12.29 -5.11
C LEU A 609 -14.10 11.95 -3.75
N ASP A 610 -13.56 10.74 -3.62
CA ASP A 610 -12.72 10.25 -2.52
C ASP A 610 -11.24 10.49 -2.87
#